data_AF-A0A645E300-F1
#
_entry.id   AF-A0A645E300-F1
#
_cell.length_a   1.000
_cell.length_b   1.000
_cell.length_c   1.000
_cell.angle_alpha   90.00
_cell.angle_beta   90.00
_cell.angle_gamma   90.00
#
_symmetry.space_group_name_H-M   'P 1'
#
loop_
_entity.id
_entity.type
_entity.pdbx_description
1 polymer ?
#
loop_
_entity_poly.entity_id
_entity_poly.type
_entity_poly.pdbx_seq_one_letter_code
_entity_poly.pdbx_strand_id
1 'polypeptide(L)'
;MIKVKIYRNSKLKICGFQLSGHADFSDNGDDIICSAVSILVINTINAIETFTDEEFQTDADETEGGFIKYSLPLIKNGKENKDVELLLETMLLGLNNIENEYGCYIKINDEGGRV
;
A
#
# COMPACT_ATOMS: atom_id res chain seq x y z
N MET A 1 1.51 1.36 15.53
CA MET A 1 2.53 1.71 14.50
C MET A 1 2.20 0.96 13.23
N ILE A 2 1.93 1.70 12.17
CA ILE A 2 1.61 1.23 10.84
C ILE A 2 2.86 0.64 10.18
N LYS A 3 2.73 -0.50 9.51
CA LYS A 3 3.79 -1.12 8.73
C LYS A 3 3.30 -1.36 7.31
N VAL A 4 4.10 -0.92 6.34
CA VAL A 4 3.87 -1.15 4.92
C VAL A 4 5.02 -1.98 4.36
N LYS A 5 4.71 -3.07 3.69
CA LYS A 5 5.67 -3.86 2.92
C LYS A 5 5.30 -3.82 1.46
N ILE A 6 6.22 -3.38 0.60
CA ILE A 6 6.04 -3.34 -0.84
C ILE A 6 6.66 -4.60 -1.46
N TYR A 7 5.97 -5.19 -2.42
CA TYR A 7 6.47 -6.32 -3.19
C TYR A 7 6.71 -5.88 -4.63
N ARG A 8 7.93 -6.08 -5.13
CA ARG A 8 8.31 -5.81 -6.51
C ARG A 8 8.61 -7.11 -7.26
N ASN A 9 8.32 -7.14 -8.56
CA ASN A 9 8.68 -8.24 -9.44
C ASN A 9 10.15 -8.15 -9.90
N SER A 10 10.60 -9.06 -10.76
CA SER A 10 11.98 -9.08 -11.28
C SER A 10 12.36 -7.87 -12.15
N LYS A 11 11.37 -7.10 -12.62
CA LYS A 11 11.54 -5.83 -13.36
C LYS A 11 11.43 -4.60 -12.43
N LEU A 12 11.45 -4.80 -11.11
CA LEU A 12 11.31 -3.76 -10.08
C LEU A 12 9.96 -3.03 -10.09
N LYS A 13 8.92 -3.61 -10.70
CA LYS A 13 7.56 -3.04 -10.69
C LYS A 13 6.80 -3.52 -9.47
N ILE A 14 6.06 -2.63 -8.82
CA ILE A 14 5.19 -2.99 -7.69
C ILE A 14 4.14 -4.00 -8.19
N CYS A 15 4.09 -5.16 -7.56
CA CYS A 15 3.13 -6.22 -7.87
C CYS A 15 2.24 -6.60 -6.67
N GLY A 16 2.34 -5.84 -5.58
CA GLY A 16 1.54 -6.03 -4.39
C GLY A 16 2.12 -5.29 -3.19
N PHE A 17 1.39 -5.31 -2.09
CA PHE A 17 1.82 -4.76 -0.82
C PHE A 17 1.11 -5.45 0.35
N GLN A 18 1.60 -5.18 1.56
CA GLN A 18 0.96 -5.54 2.81
C GLN A 18 0.94 -4.33 3.73
N LEU A 19 -0.21 -4.03 4.31
CA LEU A 19 -0.45 -3.00 5.33
C LEU A 19 -0.90 -3.68 6.63
N SER A 20 -0.35 -3.26 7.76
CA SER A 20 -0.79 -3.73 9.09
C SER A 20 -0.73 -2.60 10.13
N GLY A 21 -1.59 -2.65 11.15
CA GLY A 21 -1.58 -1.69 12.26
C GLY A 21 -2.20 -0.34 11.90
N HIS A 22 -3.11 -0.32 10.92
CA HIS A 22 -3.81 0.88 10.40
C HIS A 22 -5.21 1.07 11.00
N ALA A 23 -5.68 0.11 11.79
CA ALA A 23 -6.94 0.14 12.54
C ALA A 23 -6.72 0.04 14.06
N ASP A 24 -5.47 0.17 14.53
CA ASP A 24 -5.18 0.36 15.95
C ASP A 24 -5.67 1.75 16.37
N PHE A 25 -6.65 1.80 17.27
CA PHE A 25 -7.05 3.02 17.95
C PHE A 25 -6.04 3.35 19.04
N SER A 26 -5.45 4.53 18.97
CA SER A 26 -4.42 5.01 19.88
C SER A 26 -4.71 6.47 20.27
N ASP A 27 -4.34 6.86 21.49
CA ASP A 27 -4.64 8.19 22.03
C ASP A 27 -4.00 9.33 21.18
N ASN A 28 -4.82 10.34 20.87
CA ASN A 28 -4.48 11.67 20.32
C ASN A 28 -3.36 11.73 19.24
N GLY A 29 -3.78 11.64 17.97
CA GLY A 29 -2.95 11.97 16.78
C GLY A 29 -2.81 10.80 15.80
N ASP A 30 -2.77 9.57 16.32
CA ASP A 30 -2.62 8.33 15.55
C ASP A 30 -3.78 8.11 14.59
N ASP A 31 -5.01 8.41 15.02
CA ASP A 31 -6.21 8.27 14.20
C ASP A 31 -6.16 9.09 12.90
N ILE A 32 -5.48 10.25 12.91
CA ILE A 32 -5.32 11.11 11.72
C ILE A 32 -4.38 10.42 10.73
N ILE A 33 -3.28 9.84 11.20
CA ILE A 33 -2.30 9.16 10.35
C ILE A 33 -2.87 7.84 9.83
N CYS A 34 -3.56 7.07 10.67
CA CYS A 34 -4.30 5.87 10.26
C CYS A 34 -5.31 6.19 9.16
N SER A 35 -6.07 7.29 9.30
CA SER A 35 -7.03 7.74 8.29
C SER A 35 -6.33 8.13 6.98
N ALA A 36 -5.22 8.88 7.05
CA ALA A 36 -4.45 9.30 5.88
C ALA A 36 -3.84 8.10 5.13
N VAL A 37 -3.32 7.09 5.84
CA VAL A 37 -2.81 5.87 5.22
C VAL A 37 -3.95 5.06 4.61
N SER A 38 -5.05 4.89 5.34
CA SER A 38 -6.20 4.10 4.88
C SER A 38 -6.80 4.69 3.60
N ILE A 39 -6.98 6.02 3.52
CA ILE A 39 -7.53 6.63 2.31
C ILE A 39 -6.60 6.45 1.11
N LEU A 40 -5.28 6.58 1.28
CA LEU A 40 -4.33 6.36 0.18
C LEU A 40 -4.38 4.90 -0.32
N VAL A 41 -4.35 3.94 0.59
CA VAL A 41 -4.30 2.52 0.24
C VAL A 41 -5.62 2.04 -0.35
N ILE A 42 -6.74 2.31 0.32
CA ILE A 42 -8.07 1.83 -0.10
C ILE A 42 -8.49 2.52 -1.40
N ASN A 43 -8.24 3.83 -1.53
CA ASN A 43 -8.58 4.52 -2.79
C ASN A 43 -7.75 3.99 -3.96
N THR A 44 -6.48 3.64 -3.76
CA THR A 44 -5.67 3.02 -4.82
C THR A 44 -6.20 1.65 -5.21
N ILE A 45 -6.59 0.80 -4.26
CA ILE A 45 -7.26 -0.48 -4.55
C ILE A 45 -8.51 -0.24 -5.41
N ASN A 46 -9.40 0.65 -4.94
CA ASN A 46 -10.64 0.96 -5.64
C ASN A 46 -10.40 1.55 -7.04
N ALA A 47 -9.38 2.40 -7.19
CA ALA A 47 -9.02 2.99 -8.48
C ALA A 47 -8.50 1.94 -9.47
N ILE A 48 -7.69 0.99 -9.02
CA ILE A 48 -7.24 -0.13 -9.86
C ILE A 48 -8.44 -0.97 -10.29
N GLU A 49 -9.34 -1.31 -9.37
CA GLU A 49 -10.54 -2.11 -9.67
C GLU A 49 -11.53 -1.37 -10.59
N THR A 50 -11.71 -0.07 -10.40
CA THR A 50 -12.71 0.71 -11.15
C THR A 50 -12.21 1.12 -12.54
N PHE A 51 -10.93 1.47 -12.66
CA PHE A 51 -10.39 2.12 -13.86
C PHE A 51 -9.46 1.22 -14.68
N THR A 52 -9.25 -0.04 -14.29
CA THR A 52 -8.40 -0.98 -15.02
C THR A 52 -8.99 -2.38 -15.03
N ASP A 53 -8.63 -3.19 -16.03
CA ASP A 53 -9.01 -4.61 -16.11
C ASP A 53 -7.98 -5.53 -15.41
N GLU A 54 -7.25 -5.04 -14.40
CA GLU A 54 -6.18 -5.80 -13.77
C GLU A 54 -6.73 -6.78 -12.72
N GLU A 55 -6.40 -8.06 -12.88
CA GLU A 55 -6.75 -9.09 -11.92
C GLU A 55 -5.96 -8.92 -10.61
N PHE A 56 -6.67 -9.00 -9.49
CA PHE A 56 -6.10 -8.85 -8.16
C PHE A 56 -6.53 -9.94 -7.19
N GLN A 57 -5.77 -10.07 -6.11
CA GLN A 57 -6.12 -10.86 -4.93
C GLN A 57 -5.94 -9.98 -3.71
N THR A 58 -6.97 -9.95 -2.85
CA THR A 58 -6.97 -9.19 -1.61
C THR A 58 -7.34 -10.09 -0.45
N ASP A 59 -6.62 -9.95 0.65
CA ASP A 59 -6.94 -10.53 1.95
C ASP A 59 -6.91 -9.41 2.99
N ALA A 60 -7.97 -9.26 3.76
CA ALA A 60 -8.12 -8.16 4.69
C ALA A 60 -8.83 -8.62 5.97
N ASP A 61 -8.37 -8.10 7.10
CA ASP A 61 -8.91 -8.40 8.42
C ASP A 61 -8.86 -7.12 9.26
N GLU A 62 -9.92 -6.78 9.97
CA GLU A 62 -9.97 -5.61 10.85
C GLU A 62 -9.52 -5.92 12.28
N THR A 63 -9.34 -7.20 12.62
CA THR A 63 -8.86 -7.64 13.93
C THR A 63 -7.37 -7.36 14.11
N GLU A 64 -6.90 -7.35 15.36
CA GLU A 64 -5.48 -7.16 15.72
C GLU A 64 -4.82 -5.93 15.06
N GLY A 65 -5.51 -4.80 15.02
CA GLY A 65 -4.98 -3.53 14.50
C GLY A 65 -5.09 -3.36 12.99
N GLY A 66 -5.81 -4.25 12.31
CA GLY A 66 -6.14 -4.13 10.89
C GLY A 66 -5.01 -4.55 9.97
N PHE A 67 -5.37 -5.33 8.95
CA PHE A 67 -4.49 -5.94 7.97
C PHE A 67 -5.08 -5.85 6.56
N ILE A 68 -4.24 -5.53 5.58
CA ILE A 68 -4.57 -5.66 4.16
C ILE A 68 -3.35 -6.25 3.46
N LYS A 69 -3.57 -7.30 2.67
CA LYS A 69 -2.59 -7.83 1.72
C LYS A 69 -3.19 -7.81 0.33
N TYR A 70 -2.54 -7.09 -0.56
CA TYR A 70 -2.98 -6.89 -1.93
C TYR A 70 -1.91 -7.42 -2.89
N SER A 71 -2.33 -8.13 -3.94
CA SER A 71 -1.39 -8.64 -4.95
C SER A 71 -2.01 -8.68 -6.34
N LEU A 72 -1.14 -8.52 -7.34
CA LEU A 72 -1.47 -8.47 -8.75
C LEU A 72 -0.74 -9.63 -9.47
N PRO A 73 -1.36 -10.82 -9.59
CA PRO A 73 -0.68 -12.02 -10.06
C PRO A 73 -0.08 -11.88 -11.46
N LEU A 74 -0.77 -11.19 -12.38
CA LEU A 74 -0.29 -11.00 -13.74
C LEU A 74 0.92 -10.05 -13.80
N ILE A 75 0.89 -8.95 -13.03
CA ILE A 75 2.03 -8.03 -12.89
C ILE A 75 3.22 -8.73 -12.22
N LYS A 76 2.96 -9.56 -11.20
CA LYS A 76 3.98 -10.41 -10.56
C LYS A 76 4.66 -11.33 -11.58
N ASN A 77 3.91 -11.84 -12.56
CA ASN A 77 4.38 -12.68 -13.66
C ASN A 77 4.90 -11.88 -14.88
N GLY A 78 5.05 -10.56 -14.76
CA GLY A 78 5.73 -9.73 -15.74
C GLY A 78 4.84 -9.03 -16.77
N LYS A 79 3.50 -9.10 -16.64
CA LYS A 79 2.58 -8.23 -17.38
C LYS A 79 2.90 -6.78 -17.05
N GLU A 80 2.88 -5.93 -18.07
CA GLU A 80 3.06 -4.50 -17.91
C GLU A 80 1.71 -3.80 -18.02
N ASN A 81 1.42 -2.94 -17.05
CA ASN A 81 0.23 -2.10 -17.04
C ASN A 81 0.62 -0.74 -16.46
N LYS A 82 0.69 0.29 -17.31
CA LYS A 82 1.21 1.60 -16.92
C LYS A 82 0.27 2.36 -16.00
N ASP A 83 -1.04 2.17 -16.13
CA ASP A 83 -2.02 2.84 -15.29
C ASP A 83 -1.96 2.30 -13.86
N VAL A 84 -1.88 0.97 -13.71
CA VAL A 84 -1.67 0.32 -12.41
C VAL A 84 -0.32 0.70 -11.80
N GLU A 85 0.74 0.72 -12.60
CA GLU A 85 2.07 1.16 -12.13
C GLU A 85 2.01 2.60 -11.59
N LEU A 86 1.38 3.52 -12.32
CA LEU A 86 1.26 4.90 -11.90
C LEU A 86 0.44 5.02 -10.60
N LEU A 87 -0.68 4.31 -10.47
CA LEU A 87 -1.51 4.32 -9.27
C LEU A 87 -0.76 3.81 -8.04
N LEU A 88 0.00 2.72 -8.18
CA LEU A 88 0.78 2.13 -7.08
C LEU A 88 1.98 3.00 -6.69
N GLU A 89 2.72 3.54 -7.66
CA GLU A 89 3.84 4.45 -7.37
C GLU A 89 3.32 5.78 -6.77
N THR A 90 2.13 6.24 -7.15
CA THR A 90 1.47 7.41 -6.54
C THR A 90 1.07 7.13 -5.09
N MET A 91 0.52 5.94 -4.82
CA MET A 91 0.24 5.49 -3.45
C MET A 91 1.52 5.48 -2.61
N LEU A 92 2.58 4.85 -3.12
CA LEU A 92 3.86 4.77 -2.42
C LEU A 92 4.49 6.15 -2.18
N LEU A 93 4.41 7.06 -3.15
CA LEU A 93 4.83 8.46 -2.98
C LEU A 93 4.08 9.12 -1.81
N GLY A 94 2.75 8.97 -1.76
CA GLY A 94 1.93 9.51 -0.67
C GLY A 94 2.33 8.92 0.69
N LEU A 95 2.53 7.61 0.77
CA LEU A 95 2.94 6.93 2.00
C LEU A 95 4.35 7.36 2.44
N ASN A 96 5.30 7.49 1.51
CA ASN A 96 6.65 7.98 1.81
C ASN A 96 6.63 9.42 2.34
N ASN A 97 5.76 10.29 1.82
CA ASN A 97 5.59 11.64 2.35
C ASN A 97 5.10 11.62 3.80
N ILE A 98 4.15 10.72 4.11
CA ILE A 98 3.69 10.51 5.50
C ILE A 98 4.84 9.96 6.37
N GLU A 99 5.62 8.98 5.90
CA GLU A 99 6.77 8.47 6.68
C GLU A 99 7.84 9.54 6.94
N ASN A 100 8.10 10.42 5.97
CA ASN A 100 9.07 11.50 6.13
C ASN A 100 8.64 12.54 7.18
N GLU A 101 7.35 12.86 7.25
CA GLU A 101 6.81 13.82 8.22
C GLU A 101 6.48 13.19 9.58
N TYR A 102 6.03 11.93 9.57
CA TYR A 102 5.38 11.25 10.70
C TYR A 102 5.97 9.85 10.96
N GLY A 103 7.26 9.65 10.70
CA GLY A 103 7.93 8.34 10.74
C GLY A 103 7.94 7.61 12.09
N CYS A 104 7.49 8.24 13.18
CA CYS A 104 7.22 7.53 14.44
C CYS A 104 5.93 6.69 14.39
N TYR A 105 5.05 6.94 13.42
CA TYR A 105 3.75 6.27 13.29
C TYR A 105 3.70 5.22 12.18
N ILE A 106 4.47 5.41 11.11
CA ILE A 106 4.51 4.53 9.93
C ILE A 106 5.94 4.10 9.63
N LYS A 107 6.11 2.84 9.22
CA LYS A 107 7.35 2.33 8.65
C LYS A 107 7.11 1.64 7.30
N ILE A 108 7.87 2.02 6.29
CA ILE A 108 7.80 1.42 4.95
C ILE A 108 9.04 0.56 4.71
N ASN A 109 8.82 -0.66 4.21
CA ASN A 109 9.86 -1.54 3.70
C ASN A 109 9.62 -1.81 2.20
N ASP A 110 10.47 -1.25 1.36
CA ASP A 110 10.46 -1.44 -0.10
C ASP A 110 11.79 -2.05 -0.56
N GLU A 111 11.86 -3.38 -0.56
CA GLU A 111 13.03 -4.11 -1.02
C GLU A 111 13.11 -4.04 -2.56
N GLY A 112 14.05 -3.25 -3.07
CA GLY A 112 14.28 -3.05 -4.51
C GLY A 112 13.75 -1.72 -5.07
N GLY A 113 13.22 -0.83 -4.23
CA GLY A 113 12.87 0.54 -4.60
C GLY A 113 14.08 1.44 -4.90
N ARG A 114 13.86 2.52 -5.64
CA ARG A 114 14.83 3.62 -5.73
C ARG A 114 14.77 4.41 -4.43
N VAL A 115 15.88 4.46 -3.70
CA VAL A 115 16.11 5.44 -2.61
C VAL A 115 16.26 6.83 -3.22
#